data_AF-A0A5B1L7D1-F1
#
_entry.id   AF-A0A5B1L7D1-F1
#
_cell.length_a   1.000
_cell.length_b   1.000
_cell.length_c   1.000
_cell.angle_alpha   90.00
_cell.angle_beta   90.00
_cell.angle_gamma   90.00
#
_symmetry.space_group_name_H-M   'P 1'
#
loop_
_entity.id
_entity.type
_entity.pdbx_description
1 polymer ?
#
loop_
_entity_poly.entity_id
_entity_poly.type
_entity_poly.pdbx_seq_one_letter_code
_entity_poly.pdbx_strand_id
1 'polypeptide(L)'
;MPTDAPRRDTIAAAVTAALVVLLGVAFVVVRNHDDASTTTPTPATTRTGPAPCGHGDLVVALVEPDEARGTAYRTVTLRLTRGTEPCTVRGYPETIVLAKGRPAGVATVPDQTLGRPEQLTVLPDRSAKVTLAWSGAHYCGPVDNDAVRLWVAPDLPLELPGFGRSRCGGSEGRPPVRVGAFTYVNPRDEHGTVTGLVTLNDGPEPGTGEYAHSGEVQLVGVTDTYRTAIGATGSYDVEVPAGHYEVRVSTHQWHAGATYEAGPFDVPGGELSVINIPMPAR
;
A
#
# COMPACT_ATOMS: atom_id res chain seq x y z
N MET A 1 33.27 40.97 -67.52
CA MET A 1 32.69 40.38 -68.75
C MET A 1 32.87 38.88 -68.67
N PRO A 2 31.86 38.12 -69.14
CA PRO A 2 31.56 36.76 -68.74
C PRO A 2 32.05 35.72 -69.75
N THR A 3 32.05 34.45 -69.35
CA THR A 3 31.71 33.35 -70.25
C THR A 3 31.01 32.23 -69.50
N ASP A 4 30.00 31.70 -70.19
CA ASP A 4 28.89 30.88 -69.73
C ASP A 4 29.22 29.45 -69.28
N ALA A 5 28.23 28.89 -68.55
CA ALA A 5 28.12 27.51 -68.11
C ALA A 5 27.98 26.49 -69.27
N PRO A 6 28.05 25.17 -68.99
CA PRO A 6 26.82 24.42 -68.62
C PRO A 6 27.09 23.43 -67.47
N ARG A 7 26.31 23.34 -66.39
CA ARG A 7 24.90 22.92 -66.27
C ARG A 7 24.57 21.63 -67.03
N ARG A 8 25.21 20.52 -66.64
CA ARG A 8 24.75 19.12 -66.74
C ARG A 8 25.81 18.29 -66.03
N ASP A 9 25.47 17.62 -64.93
CA ASP A 9 26.11 16.38 -64.42
C ASP A 9 25.79 16.06 -62.95
N THR A 10 25.01 16.89 -62.24
CA THR A 10 24.59 16.62 -60.85
C THR A 10 23.22 15.93 -60.70
N ILE A 11 22.61 15.43 -61.77
CA ILE A 11 21.28 14.76 -61.73
C ILE A 11 21.38 13.22 -61.82
N ALA A 12 22.56 12.65 -62.06
CA ALA A 12 22.71 11.19 -62.18
C ALA A 12 23.00 10.44 -60.87
N ALA A 13 23.25 11.13 -59.75
CA ALA A 13 23.59 10.50 -58.47
C ALA A 13 22.46 10.55 -57.41
N ALA A 14 21.36 11.26 -57.67
CA ALA A 14 20.25 11.43 -56.72
C ALA A 14 19.04 10.51 -56.99
N VAL A 15 19.02 9.77 -58.12
CA VAL A 15 17.87 8.94 -58.52
C VAL A 15 18.05 7.45 -58.15
N THR A 16 19.27 7.01 -57.85
CA THR A 16 19.57 5.60 -57.49
C THR A 16 19.45 5.29 -55.99
N ALA A 17 19.47 6.29 -55.11
CA ALA A 17 19.31 6.09 -53.66
C ALA A 17 17.83 5.97 -53.21
N ALA A 18 16.89 6.53 -53.98
CA ALA A 18 15.46 6.49 -53.65
C ALA A 18 14.75 5.19 -54.09
N LEU A 19 15.31 4.45 -55.07
CA LEU A 19 14.68 3.23 -55.61
C LEU A 19 14.93 1.98 -54.73
N VAL A 20 16.02 1.95 -53.94
CA VAL A 20 16.36 0.80 -53.08
C VAL A 20 15.54 0.78 -51.78
N VAL A 21 15.11 1.95 -51.28
CA VAL A 21 14.29 2.06 -50.07
C VAL A 21 12.82 1.71 -50.33
N LEU A 22 12.30 1.92 -51.54
CA LEU A 22 10.91 1.58 -51.90
C LEU A 22 10.69 0.11 -52.27
N LEU A 23 11.73 -0.60 -52.74
CA LEU A 23 11.64 -2.04 -53.04
C LEU A 23 11.85 -2.94 -51.80
N GLY A 24 12.50 -2.45 -50.74
CA GLY A 24 12.67 -3.18 -49.47
C GLY A 24 11.41 -3.20 -48.59
N VAL A 25 10.51 -2.23 -48.75
CA VAL A 25 9.28 -2.10 -47.93
C VAL A 25 8.08 -2.85 -48.55
N ALA A 26 8.15 -3.23 -49.83
CA ALA A 26 7.07 -3.93 -50.53
C ALA A 26 7.20 -5.48 -50.52
N PHE A 27 8.29 -6.06 -50.03
CA PHE A 27 8.57 -7.51 -50.17
C PHE A 27 8.33 -8.38 -48.91
N VAL A 28 7.64 -7.87 -47.89
CA VAL A 28 7.23 -8.69 -46.71
C VAL A 28 5.71 -8.91 -46.65
N VAL A 29 4.95 -8.42 -47.63
CA VAL A 29 3.52 -8.69 -47.75
C VAL A 29 3.28 -9.36 -49.11
N VAL A 30 2.66 -10.54 -49.07
CA VAL A 30 2.20 -11.38 -50.20
C VAL A 30 3.22 -12.40 -50.77
N ARG A 31 3.34 -13.56 -50.11
CA ARG A 31 3.26 -14.89 -50.76
C ARG A 31 3.05 -16.01 -49.74
N ASN A 32 1.79 -16.43 -49.59
CA ASN A 32 1.34 -17.84 -49.66
C ASN A 32 -0.17 -17.95 -49.31
N HIS A 33 -1.02 -17.85 -50.33
CA HIS A 33 -2.12 -18.79 -50.61
C HIS A 33 -1.45 -20.05 -51.20
N ASP A 34 -1.81 -21.31 -50.96
CA ASP A 34 -3.01 -21.97 -50.48
C ASP A 34 -2.59 -23.25 -49.75
N ASP A 35 -3.13 -23.52 -48.56
CA ASP A 35 -3.45 -24.88 -48.16
C ASP A 35 -4.73 -24.82 -47.32
N ALA A 36 -5.73 -25.54 -47.81
CA ALA A 36 -7.03 -25.65 -47.18
C ALA A 36 -6.88 -26.30 -45.80
N SER A 37 -6.98 -25.49 -44.76
CA SER A 37 -7.35 -25.93 -43.42
C SER A 37 -8.29 -24.88 -42.87
N THR A 38 -9.57 -25.23 -42.84
CA THR A 38 -10.65 -24.53 -42.17
C THR A 38 -10.24 -24.29 -40.72
N THR A 39 -9.52 -23.19 -40.49
CA THR A 39 -9.18 -22.73 -39.16
C THR A 39 -10.29 -21.76 -38.80
N THR A 40 -11.32 -22.30 -38.17
CA THR A 40 -12.32 -21.53 -37.41
C THR A 40 -11.58 -20.40 -36.69
N PRO A 41 -12.03 -19.14 -36.77
CA PRO A 41 -11.40 -18.08 -35.98
C PRO A 41 -11.48 -18.52 -34.51
N THR A 42 -10.33 -18.88 -33.95
CA THR A 42 -10.20 -19.12 -32.51
C THR A 42 -10.73 -17.86 -31.85
N PRO A 43 -11.82 -17.93 -31.06
CA PRO A 43 -12.28 -16.76 -30.34
C PRO A 43 -11.10 -16.22 -29.55
N ALA A 44 -10.88 -14.91 -29.67
CA ALA A 44 -9.91 -14.20 -28.83
C ALA A 44 -10.14 -14.69 -27.40
N THR A 45 -9.12 -15.33 -26.83
CA THR A 45 -9.19 -15.87 -25.49
C THR A 45 -9.53 -14.70 -24.59
N THR A 46 -10.79 -14.60 -24.18
CA THR A 46 -11.25 -13.67 -23.17
C THR A 46 -10.36 -13.95 -21.97
N ARG A 47 -9.46 -13.02 -21.63
CA ARG A 47 -8.71 -13.11 -20.38
C ARG A 47 -9.76 -13.17 -19.28
N THR A 48 -9.97 -14.34 -18.71
CA THR A 48 -10.92 -14.63 -17.63
C THR A 48 -10.35 -14.17 -16.29
N GLY A 49 -9.73 -12.99 -16.25
CA GLY A 49 -9.11 -12.43 -15.06
C GLY A 49 -9.14 -10.90 -15.08
N PRO A 50 -9.08 -10.25 -13.91
CA PRO A 50 -9.17 -8.80 -13.81
C PRO A 50 -8.05 -8.12 -14.62
N ALA A 51 -8.39 -7.03 -15.31
CA ALA A 51 -7.44 -6.24 -16.07
C ALA A 51 -6.42 -5.56 -15.13
N PRO A 52 -5.21 -5.19 -15.61
CA PRO A 52 -4.32 -4.31 -14.85
C PRO A 52 -5.03 -3.02 -14.48
N CYS A 53 -4.77 -2.49 -13.28
CA CYS A 53 -5.33 -1.21 -12.86
C CYS A 53 -4.91 -0.10 -13.82
N GLY A 54 -5.89 0.68 -14.28
CA GLY A 54 -5.73 1.82 -15.17
C GLY A 54 -5.74 3.15 -14.43
N HIS A 55 -5.82 4.23 -15.21
CA HIS A 55 -5.82 5.59 -14.68
C HIS A 55 -7.09 5.87 -13.87
N GLY A 56 -6.92 6.33 -12.63
CA GLY A 56 -8.03 6.68 -11.73
C GLY A 56 -8.66 5.51 -10.99
N ASP A 57 -8.24 4.26 -11.25
CA ASP A 57 -8.79 3.08 -10.60
C ASP A 57 -8.36 2.96 -9.13
N LEU A 58 -7.18 3.47 -8.81
CA LEU A 58 -6.63 3.47 -7.46
C LEU A 58 -6.50 4.89 -6.92
N VAL A 59 -6.83 5.05 -5.65
CA VAL A 59 -6.62 6.29 -4.89
C VAL A 59 -5.85 6.01 -3.62
N VAL A 60 -5.05 6.99 -3.19
CA VAL A 60 -4.39 6.93 -1.87
C VAL A 60 -5.47 7.02 -0.79
N ALA A 61 -5.54 6.01 0.05
CA ALA A 61 -6.36 6.01 1.25
C ALA A 61 -5.61 6.64 2.42
N LEU A 62 -4.35 6.26 2.60
CA LEU A 62 -3.53 6.63 3.75
C LEU A 62 -2.05 6.63 3.39
N VAL A 63 -1.28 7.51 4.03
CA VAL A 63 0.18 7.49 4.02
C VAL A 63 0.66 7.54 5.47
N GLU A 64 1.29 6.46 5.92
CA GLU A 64 1.75 6.29 7.30
C GLU A 64 3.26 6.47 7.37
N PRO A 65 3.75 7.50 8.10
CA PRO A 65 5.15 7.62 8.42
C PRO A 65 5.52 6.72 9.61
N ASP A 66 6.66 6.03 9.52
CA ASP A 66 7.26 5.31 10.64
C ASP A 66 8.79 5.52 10.60
N GLU A 67 9.47 5.27 11.73
CA GLU A 67 10.92 5.37 11.84
C GLU A 67 11.47 4.29 12.78
N ALA A 68 12.35 3.45 12.24
CA ALA A 68 13.02 2.41 13.02
C ALA A 68 14.51 2.38 12.70
N ARG A 69 15.34 2.40 13.75
CA ARG A 69 16.80 2.25 13.67
C ARG A 69 17.46 3.18 12.63
N GLY A 70 17.04 4.45 12.60
CA GLY A 70 17.58 5.46 11.67
C GLY A 70 17.12 5.31 10.20
N THR A 71 16.14 4.44 9.95
CA THR A 71 15.48 4.31 8.65
C THR A 71 14.07 4.86 8.77
N ALA A 72 13.73 5.81 7.90
CA ALA A 72 12.37 6.31 7.76
C ALA A 72 11.60 5.40 6.80
N TYR A 73 10.38 5.07 7.17
CA TYR A 73 9.44 4.28 6.40
C TYR A 73 8.23 5.13 6.00
N ARG A 74 7.68 4.82 4.83
CA ARG A 74 6.43 5.38 4.32
C ARG A 74 5.60 4.23 3.77
N THR A 75 4.52 3.90 4.45
CA THR A 75 3.56 2.91 3.97
C THR A 75 2.40 3.64 3.32
N VAL A 76 2.11 3.29 2.07
CA VAL A 76 1.05 3.90 1.26
C VAL A 76 -0.02 2.85 1.06
N THR A 77 -1.21 3.13 1.55
CA THR A 77 -2.39 2.29 1.34
C THR A 77 -3.18 2.81 0.15
N LEU A 78 -3.46 1.91 -0.79
CA LEU A 78 -4.15 2.14 -2.04
C LEU A 78 -5.49 1.39 -2.00
N ARG A 79 -6.56 2.10 -2.31
CA ARG A 79 -7.90 1.52 -2.42
C ARG A 79 -8.45 1.72 -3.82
N LEU A 80 -9.37 0.86 -4.22
CA LEU A 80 -10.15 1.09 -5.43
C LEU A 80 -11.01 2.36 -5.29
N THR A 81 -11.07 3.12 -6.37
CA THR A 81 -12.05 4.20 -6.54
C THR A 81 -13.45 3.62 -6.50
N ARG A 82 -14.38 4.33 -5.84
CA ARG A 82 -15.77 3.86 -5.69
C ARG A 82 -16.40 3.59 -7.07
N GLY A 83 -17.02 2.42 -7.22
CA GLY A 83 -17.67 2.02 -8.47
C GLY A 83 -16.74 1.48 -9.56
N THR A 84 -15.44 1.31 -9.26
CA THR A 84 -14.47 0.71 -10.18
C THR A 84 -14.46 -0.81 -10.03
N GLU A 85 -14.32 -1.52 -11.15
CA GLU A 85 -14.19 -2.98 -11.14
C GLU A 85 -12.85 -3.43 -10.52
N PRO A 86 -12.77 -4.66 -9.95
CA PRO A 86 -11.51 -5.25 -9.55
C PRO A 86 -10.44 -5.19 -10.63
N CYS A 87 -9.23 -4.83 -10.25
CA CYS A 87 -8.10 -4.70 -11.16
C CYS A 87 -6.82 -5.25 -10.53
N THR A 88 -5.78 -5.49 -11.34
CA THR A 88 -4.54 -6.10 -10.88
C THR A 88 -3.37 -5.13 -10.82
N VAL A 89 -2.56 -5.26 -9.77
CA VAL A 89 -1.23 -4.66 -9.64
C VAL A 89 -0.19 -5.78 -9.53
N ARG A 90 1.06 -5.51 -9.93
CA ARG A 90 2.11 -6.53 -9.94
C ARG A 90 3.48 -5.96 -9.62
N GLY A 91 4.22 -6.71 -8.80
CA GLY A 91 5.65 -6.48 -8.61
C GLY A 91 5.95 -5.25 -7.77
N TYR A 92 6.97 -4.50 -8.18
CA TYR A 92 7.42 -3.29 -7.51
C TYR A 92 6.96 -2.07 -8.30
N PRO A 93 6.37 -1.06 -7.65
CA PRO A 93 6.07 0.19 -8.31
C PRO A 93 7.34 0.93 -8.68
N GLU A 94 7.31 1.64 -9.80
CA GLU A 94 8.37 2.59 -10.13
C GLU A 94 8.30 3.76 -9.14
N THR A 95 9.46 4.23 -8.69
CA THR A 95 9.57 5.28 -7.68
C THR A 95 10.69 6.24 -8.04
N ILE A 96 10.43 7.55 -7.91
CA ILE A 96 11.43 8.60 -8.07
C ILE A 96 11.35 9.55 -6.89
N VAL A 97 12.50 9.82 -6.27
CA VAL A 97 12.65 10.81 -5.21
C VAL A 97 12.73 12.20 -5.83
N LEU A 98 11.94 13.15 -5.33
CA LEU A 98 11.92 14.53 -5.79
C LEU A 98 12.58 15.47 -4.78
N ALA A 99 13.16 16.55 -5.28
CA ALA A 99 13.63 17.70 -4.52
C ALA A 99 13.16 18.97 -5.24
N LYS A 100 12.28 19.75 -4.62
CA LYS A 100 11.67 20.96 -5.19
C LYS A 100 10.96 20.65 -6.52
N GLY A 101 10.23 19.54 -6.54
CA GLY A 101 9.47 19.04 -7.71
C GLY A 101 10.31 18.45 -8.86
N ARG A 102 11.63 18.27 -8.69
CA ARG A 102 12.52 17.69 -9.71
C ARG A 102 13.17 16.39 -9.23
N PRO A 103 13.48 15.41 -10.11
CA PRO A 103 14.20 14.20 -9.71
C PRO A 103 15.50 14.53 -8.97
N ALA A 104 15.64 14.00 -7.76
CA ALA A 104 16.76 14.28 -6.85
C ALA A 104 18.02 13.44 -7.15
N GLY A 105 17.94 12.51 -8.10
CA GLY A 105 19.05 11.61 -8.43
C GLY A 105 19.36 10.56 -7.34
N VAL A 106 18.46 10.36 -6.38
CA VAL A 106 18.56 9.28 -5.40
C VAL A 106 18.15 7.97 -6.08
N ALA A 107 19.02 6.96 -6.00
CA ALA A 107 18.73 5.65 -6.53
C ALA A 107 17.57 4.99 -5.77
N THR A 108 16.74 4.24 -6.48
CA THR A 108 15.68 3.42 -5.91
C THR A 108 15.93 1.96 -6.25
N VAL A 109 15.79 1.06 -5.28
CA VAL A 109 16.02 -0.38 -5.47
C VAL A 109 14.86 -1.19 -4.90
N PRO A 110 14.42 -2.27 -5.58
CA PRO A 110 13.49 -3.23 -4.98
C PRO A 110 14.06 -3.87 -3.71
N ASP A 111 13.22 -4.06 -2.69
CA ASP A 111 13.59 -4.73 -1.44
C ASP A 111 12.55 -5.81 -1.08
N GLN A 112 12.97 -7.07 -1.19
CA GLN A 112 12.14 -8.23 -0.88
C GLN A 112 11.81 -8.38 0.61
N THR A 113 12.56 -7.69 1.49
CA THR A 113 12.27 -7.67 2.93
C THR A 113 11.05 -6.81 3.25
N LEU A 114 10.65 -5.91 2.35
CA LEU A 114 9.49 -5.04 2.47
C LEU A 114 8.26 -5.59 1.73
N GLY A 115 8.31 -6.83 1.25
CA GLY A 115 7.22 -7.49 0.55
C GLY A 115 7.72 -8.43 -0.54
N ARG A 116 6.93 -9.46 -0.84
CA ARG A 116 7.22 -10.39 -1.94
C ARG A 116 6.44 -10.00 -3.19
N PRO A 117 7.08 -10.01 -4.37
CA PRO A 117 6.41 -9.61 -5.60
C PRO A 117 5.40 -10.68 -6.02
N GLU A 118 4.13 -10.35 -5.84
CA GLU A 118 2.99 -11.16 -6.28
C GLU A 118 2.10 -10.34 -7.22
N GLN A 119 1.26 -11.02 -8.00
CA GLN A 119 0.17 -10.36 -8.71
C GLN A 119 -1.01 -10.30 -7.76
N LEU A 120 -1.49 -9.09 -7.46
CA LEU A 120 -2.60 -8.86 -6.56
C LEU A 120 -3.80 -8.36 -7.36
N THR A 121 -4.98 -8.84 -6.98
CA THR A 121 -6.25 -8.28 -7.43
C THR A 121 -6.77 -7.36 -6.33
N VAL A 122 -6.77 -6.06 -6.58
CA VAL A 122 -7.36 -5.09 -5.65
C VAL A 122 -8.87 -5.26 -5.71
N LEU A 123 -9.52 -5.35 -4.55
CA LEU A 123 -10.97 -5.54 -4.41
C LEU A 123 -11.57 -4.35 -3.64
N PRO A 124 -12.88 -4.08 -3.76
CA PRO A 124 -13.52 -2.98 -3.02
C PRO A 124 -13.34 -3.05 -1.50
N ASP A 125 -13.21 -4.26 -0.96
CA ASP A 125 -13.02 -4.60 0.45
C ASP A 125 -11.58 -4.98 0.80
N ARG A 126 -10.65 -4.94 -0.18
CA ARG A 126 -9.26 -5.36 0.02
C ARG A 126 -8.29 -4.38 -0.61
N SER A 127 -7.75 -3.53 0.24
CA SER A 127 -6.73 -2.54 -0.13
C SER A 127 -5.38 -3.20 -0.41
N ALA A 128 -4.58 -2.53 -1.24
CA ALA A 128 -3.16 -2.87 -1.44
C ALA A 128 -2.29 -1.86 -0.69
N LYS A 129 -1.11 -2.27 -0.24
CA LYS A 129 -0.10 -1.38 0.33
C LYS A 129 1.25 -1.54 -0.36
N VAL A 130 2.02 -0.47 -0.33
CA VAL A 130 3.44 -0.44 -0.67
C VAL A 130 4.20 0.29 0.42
N THR A 131 5.36 -0.25 0.81
CA THR A 131 6.24 0.39 1.79
C THR A 131 7.52 0.86 1.12
N LEU A 132 7.88 2.12 1.36
CA LEU A 132 9.13 2.73 0.96
C LEU A 132 9.99 2.92 2.21
N ALA A 133 11.28 2.63 2.13
CA ALA A 133 12.20 2.81 3.25
C ALA A 133 13.46 3.56 2.80
N TRP A 134 13.86 4.56 3.57
CA TRP A 134 15.08 5.31 3.30
C TRP A 134 15.85 5.65 4.57
N SER A 135 17.13 5.29 4.56
CA SER A 135 18.07 5.63 5.62
C SER A 135 18.67 7.02 5.33
N GLY A 136 17.80 8.04 5.26
CA GLY A 136 18.18 9.42 4.90
C GLY A 136 19.12 10.10 5.88
N ALA A 137 19.17 9.61 7.13
CA ALA A 137 20.15 10.02 8.15
C ALA A 137 21.58 9.56 7.84
N HIS A 138 21.74 8.65 6.88
CA HIS A 138 23.03 8.12 6.41
C HIS A 138 23.36 8.52 4.97
N TYR A 139 22.69 9.54 4.43
CA TYR A 139 22.80 9.92 3.02
C TYR A 139 23.72 11.13 2.80
N CYS A 140 24.93 10.88 2.31
CA CYS A 140 25.92 11.90 1.94
C CYS A 140 25.71 12.46 0.53
N GLY A 141 24.64 13.24 0.39
CA GLY A 141 24.40 14.10 -0.76
C GLY A 141 23.41 15.21 -0.39
N PRO A 142 23.44 16.36 -1.08
CA PRO A 142 22.58 17.51 -0.77
C PRO A 142 21.16 17.28 -1.30
N VAL A 143 20.39 16.43 -0.63
CA VAL A 143 19.03 16.08 -1.02
C VAL A 143 18.05 16.57 0.05
N ASP A 144 17.29 17.61 -0.30
CA ASP A 144 16.11 18.02 0.47
C ASP A 144 14.91 17.34 -0.19
N ASN A 145 14.57 16.13 0.27
CA ASN A 145 13.50 15.35 -0.32
C ASN A 145 12.14 15.84 0.20
N ASP A 146 11.45 16.61 -0.63
CA ASP A 146 10.13 17.16 -0.33
C ASP A 146 8.99 16.23 -0.77
N ALA A 147 9.20 15.43 -1.82
CA ALA A 147 8.18 14.51 -2.33
C ALA A 147 8.75 13.22 -2.93
N VAL A 148 7.94 12.16 -2.95
CA VAL A 148 8.23 10.93 -3.70
C VAL A 148 7.15 10.73 -4.74
N ARG A 149 7.55 10.50 -6.00
CA ARG A 149 6.63 10.11 -7.06
C ARG A 149 6.62 8.59 -7.20
N LEU A 150 5.45 7.99 -7.06
CA LEU A 150 5.21 6.56 -7.07
C LEU A 150 4.24 6.21 -8.19
N TRP A 151 4.62 5.34 -9.12
CA TRP A 151 3.72 4.86 -10.16
C TRP A 151 3.03 3.59 -9.70
N VAL A 152 1.75 3.70 -9.37
CA VAL A 152 0.94 2.55 -8.93
C VAL A 152 0.31 1.81 -10.10
N ALA A 153 0.21 2.48 -11.24
CA ALA A 153 -0.09 1.95 -12.56
C ALA A 153 0.74 2.73 -13.60
N PRO A 154 0.93 2.21 -14.83
CA PRO A 154 1.78 2.83 -15.84
C PRO A 154 1.50 4.33 -16.07
N ASP A 155 0.23 4.72 -16.03
CA ASP A 155 -0.21 6.10 -16.26
C ASP A 155 -0.78 6.77 -14.99
N LEU A 156 -0.42 6.27 -13.80
CA LEU A 156 -0.90 6.79 -12.51
C LEU A 156 0.26 7.10 -11.56
N PRO A 157 0.97 8.23 -11.77
CA PRO A 157 1.92 8.75 -10.80
C PRO A 157 1.19 9.38 -9.62
N LEU A 158 1.53 8.95 -8.42
CA LEU A 158 1.10 9.53 -7.16
C LEU A 158 2.25 10.31 -6.54
N GLU A 159 2.00 11.53 -6.09
CA GLU A 159 2.98 12.31 -5.35
C GLU A 159 2.70 12.19 -3.85
N LEU A 160 3.70 11.72 -3.11
CA LEU A 160 3.64 11.42 -1.69
C LEU A 160 4.55 12.38 -0.94
N PRO A 161 4.28 12.67 0.35
CA PRO A 161 5.22 13.38 1.20
C PRO A 161 6.60 12.71 1.19
N GLY A 162 7.64 13.52 1.05
CA GLY A 162 9.01 13.05 1.11
C GLY A 162 9.43 12.56 2.50
N PHE A 163 10.67 12.09 2.57
CA PHE A 163 11.37 11.70 3.79
C PHE A 163 12.05 12.90 4.49
N GLY A 164 12.11 14.07 3.83
CA GLY A 164 12.74 15.28 4.34
C GLY A 164 14.22 15.40 4.00
N ARG A 165 14.93 16.24 4.76
CA ARG A 165 16.35 16.54 4.51
C ARG A 165 17.24 15.35 4.84
N SER A 166 18.09 14.98 3.89
CA SER A 166 19.22 14.10 4.17
C SER A 166 20.16 14.72 5.19
N ARG A 167 20.75 13.87 6.00
CA ARG A 167 21.89 14.21 6.86
C ARG A 167 22.90 13.07 6.73
N CYS A 168 24.18 13.37 6.97
CA CYS A 168 25.14 12.31 7.12
C CYS A 168 26.26 12.67 8.09
N GLY A 169 26.78 11.66 8.78
CA GLY A 169 28.11 11.65 9.36
C GLY A 169 29.18 11.52 8.29
N GLY A 170 30.37 12.09 8.51
CA GLY A 170 31.41 12.26 7.48
C GLY A 170 31.97 10.99 6.82
N SER A 171 31.56 9.80 7.25
CA SER A 171 31.98 8.49 6.70
C SER A 171 30.85 7.68 6.05
N GLU A 172 29.65 8.25 5.88
CA GLU A 172 28.47 7.52 5.42
C GLU A 172 28.30 7.54 3.89
N GLY A 173 27.44 6.66 3.39
CA GLY A 173 27.26 6.41 1.95
C GLY A 173 26.13 7.21 1.31
N ARG A 174 25.62 6.71 0.18
CA ARG A 174 24.40 7.19 -0.47
C ARG A 174 23.39 6.04 -0.57
N PRO A 175 22.79 5.63 0.56
CA PRO A 175 21.85 4.51 0.55
C PRO A 175 20.68 4.82 -0.40
N PRO A 176 20.26 3.85 -1.23
CA PRO A 176 19.10 4.02 -2.10
C PRO A 176 17.82 4.03 -1.26
N VAL A 177 16.74 4.55 -1.83
CA VAL A 177 15.39 4.27 -1.33
C VAL A 177 15.05 2.83 -1.69
N ARG A 178 14.65 2.06 -0.68
CA ARG A 178 14.21 0.68 -0.83
C ARG A 178 12.70 0.66 -1.04
N VAL A 179 12.26 -0.07 -2.07
CA VAL A 179 10.87 -0.11 -2.52
C VAL A 179 10.34 -1.52 -2.32
N GLY A 180 9.32 -1.68 -1.50
CA GLY A 180 8.60 -2.94 -1.33
C GLY A 180 7.72 -3.27 -2.54
N ALA A 181 7.39 -4.55 -2.68
CA ALA A 181 6.38 -4.97 -3.65
C ALA A 181 4.98 -4.51 -3.20
N PHE A 182 4.02 -4.49 -4.13
CA PHE A 182 2.61 -4.45 -3.72
C PHE A 182 2.31 -5.67 -2.85
N THR A 183 1.70 -5.42 -1.70
CA THR A 183 1.18 -6.46 -0.80
C THR A 183 -0.27 -6.14 -0.49
N TYR A 184 -1.09 -7.12 -0.11
CA TYR A 184 -2.39 -6.78 0.45
C TYR A 184 -2.17 -6.08 1.79
N VAL A 185 -3.06 -5.15 2.12
CA VAL A 185 -3.25 -4.89 3.54
C VAL A 185 -3.86 -6.17 4.11
N ASN A 186 -3.12 -6.83 5.00
CA ASN A 186 -3.66 -7.97 5.71
C ASN A 186 -4.79 -7.42 6.60
N PRO A 187 -6.05 -7.85 6.43
CA PRO A 187 -7.15 -7.36 7.25
C PRO A 187 -6.91 -7.64 8.74
N ARG A 188 -6.13 -8.70 9.02
CA ARG A 188 -5.66 -8.98 10.37
C ARG A 188 -4.70 -7.91 10.87
N ASP A 189 -3.86 -7.28 10.04
CA ASP A 189 -2.99 -6.16 10.47
C ASP A 189 -3.78 -4.85 10.68
N GLU A 190 -5.03 -4.75 10.20
CA GLU A 190 -5.90 -3.57 10.38
C GLU A 190 -6.83 -3.71 11.59
N HIS A 191 -7.02 -4.92 12.12
CA HIS A 191 -7.86 -5.19 13.28
C HIS A 191 -7.04 -5.88 14.37
N GLY A 192 -7.27 -5.52 15.63
CA GLY A 192 -6.78 -6.30 16.76
C GLY A 192 -7.92 -7.10 17.36
N THR A 193 -7.59 -8.24 17.96
CA THR A 193 -8.52 -8.99 18.79
C THR A 193 -8.25 -8.62 20.24
N VAL A 194 -9.27 -8.15 20.95
CA VAL A 194 -9.18 -7.84 22.38
C VAL A 194 -9.93 -8.91 23.16
N THR A 195 -9.22 -9.62 24.02
CA THR A 195 -9.81 -10.61 24.93
C THR A 195 -9.44 -10.31 26.38
N GLY A 196 -10.19 -10.85 27.32
CA GLY A 196 -9.86 -10.73 28.72
C GLY A 196 -10.94 -11.21 29.65
N LEU A 197 -10.74 -10.94 30.93
CA LEU A 197 -11.66 -11.29 32.01
C LEU A 197 -12.14 -10.03 32.72
N VAL A 198 -13.45 -9.96 32.99
CA VAL A 198 -14.04 -8.95 33.88
C VAL A 198 -14.21 -9.55 35.27
N THR A 199 -13.57 -8.94 36.28
CA THR A 199 -13.67 -9.36 37.68
C THR A 199 -14.24 -8.24 38.55
N LEU A 200 -14.97 -8.61 39.60
CA LEU A 200 -15.51 -7.75 40.65
C LEU A 200 -14.61 -7.94 41.88
N ASN A 201 -13.73 -6.98 42.17
CA ASN A 201 -12.74 -7.11 43.23
C ASN A 201 -13.27 -6.57 44.56
N ASP A 202 -13.54 -7.47 45.52
CA ASP A 202 -14.01 -7.17 46.89
C ASP A 202 -12.93 -6.65 47.86
N GLY A 203 -11.76 -6.23 47.38
CA GLY A 203 -10.67 -5.79 48.25
C GLY A 203 -9.50 -5.09 47.55
N PRO A 204 -8.53 -4.56 48.33
CA PRO A 204 -7.38 -3.80 47.82
C PRO A 204 -6.31 -4.67 47.14
N GLU A 205 -6.39 -6.00 47.22
CA GLU A 205 -5.42 -6.91 46.63
C GLU A 205 -5.91 -7.49 45.28
N PRO A 206 -5.11 -7.43 44.21
CA PRO A 206 -5.42 -8.12 42.95
C PRO A 206 -5.55 -9.64 43.15
N GLY A 207 -6.66 -10.24 42.69
CA GLY A 207 -6.80 -11.71 42.59
C GLY A 207 -7.83 -12.39 43.52
N THR A 208 -8.62 -11.63 44.28
CA THR A 208 -9.68 -12.18 45.17
C THR A 208 -11.11 -11.97 44.66
N GLY A 209 -11.26 -11.39 43.46
CA GLY A 209 -12.57 -11.00 42.92
C GLY A 209 -13.38 -12.11 42.25
N GLU A 210 -14.71 -11.96 42.25
CA GLU A 210 -15.65 -12.82 41.52
C GLU A 210 -15.70 -12.44 40.03
N TYR A 211 -16.02 -13.38 39.14
CA TYR A 211 -16.20 -13.04 37.72
C TYR A 211 -17.55 -12.36 37.48
N ALA A 212 -17.58 -11.36 36.61
CA ALA A 212 -18.85 -10.90 36.05
C ALA A 212 -19.38 -12.01 35.11
N HIS A 213 -20.60 -12.50 35.32
CA HIS A 213 -21.18 -13.60 34.55
C HIS A 213 -22.15 -13.13 33.46
N SER A 214 -22.39 -11.82 33.38
CA SER A 214 -23.24 -11.18 32.38
C SER A 214 -22.91 -9.70 32.28
N GLY A 215 -23.27 -9.08 31.16
CA GLY A 215 -23.03 -7.66 30.91
C GLY A 215 -22.43 -7.43 29.52
N GLU A 216 -21.83 -6.25 29.35
CA GLU A 216 -21.25 -5.81 28.08
C GLU A 216 -19.93 -5.08 28.34
N VAL A 217 -18.94 -5.36 27.47
CA VAL A 217 -17.72 -4.57 27.32
C VAL A 217 -17.86 -3.74 26.04
N GLN A 218 -17.55 -2.45 26.12
CA GLN A 218 -17.56 -1.53 24.99
C GLN A 218 -16.16 -0.95 24.78
N LEU A 219 -15.71 -0.93 23.53
CA LEU A 219 -14.54 -0.18 23.10
C LEU A 219 -15.04 1.02 22.29
N VAL A 220 -14.94 2.20 22.89
CA VAL A 220 -15.44 3.46 22.32
C VAL A 220 -14.28 4.16 21.60
N GLY A 221 -14.27 4.07 20.28
CA GLY A 221 -13.32 4.78 19.44
C GLY A 221 -13.81 6.18 19.07
N VAL A 222 -13.02 6.89 18.27
CA VAL A 222 -13.35 8.26 17.81
C VAL A 222 -14.56 8.28 16.89
N THR A 223 -14.69 7.30 15.99
CA THR A 223 -15.77 7.20 15.01
C THR A 223 -16.83 6.17 15.37
N ASP A 224 -16.42 5.03 15.93
CA ASP A 224 -17.26 3.86 16.09
C ASP A 224 -17.17 3.29 17.51
N THR A 225 -18.21 2.58 17.92
CA THR A 225 -18.24 1.85 19.21
C THR A 225 -18.46 0.38 18.96
N TYR A 226 -17.57 -0.44 19.50
CA TYR A 226 -17.63 -1.89 19.39
C TYR A 226 -18.07 -2.48 20.72
N ARG A 227 -18.90 -3.52 20.67
CA ARG A 227 -19.57 -4.09 21.84
C ARG A 227 -19.47 -5.60 21.82
N THR A 228 -19.25 -6.20 22.99
CA THR A 228 -19.26 -7.65 23.16
C THR A 228 -19.87 -8.02 24.49
N ALA A 229 -20.56 -9.16 24.54
CA ALA A 229 -21.18 -9.66 25.75
C ALA A 229 -20.13 -10.31 26.68
N ILE A 230 -20.32 -10.15 27.98
CA ILE A 230 -19.53 -10.88 28.98
C ILE A 230 -20.08 -12.31 29.09
N GLY A 231 -19.21 -13.29 28.85
CA GLY A 231 -19.54 -14.71 28.97
C GLY A 231 -19.73 -15.16 30.42
N ALA A 232 -20.27 -16.36 30.59
CA ALA A 232 -20.56 -16.94 31.91
C ALA A 232 -19.33 -17.09 32.83
N THR A 233 -18.11 -17.03 32.28
CA THR A 233 -16.83 -17.11 33.01
C THR A 233 -16.14 -15.75 33.16
N GLY A 234 -16.82 -14.63 32.89
CA GLY A 234 -16.21 -13.30 32.86
C GLY A 234 -15.40 -13.00 31.62
N SER A 235 -15.26 -13.97 30.71
CA SER A 235 -14.51 -13.80 29.48
C SER A 235 -15.25 -12.98 28.46
N TYR A 236 -14.52 -12.16 27.73
CA TYR A 236 -15.00 -11.48 26.53
C TYR A 236 -13.96 -11.56 25.41
N ASP A 237 -14.45 -11.38 24.19
CA ASP A 237 -13.65 -11.34 22.98
C ASP A 237 -14.33 -10.40 21.97
N VAL A 238 -13.55 -9.53 21.33
CA VAL A 238 -14.02 -8.57 20.33
C VAL A 238 -12.90 -8.23 19.35
N GLU A 239 -13.21 -8.30 18.06
CA GLU A 239 -12.34 -7.83 16.99
C GLU A 239 -12.71 -6.39 16.63
N VAL A 240 -11.72 -5.49 16.67
CA VAL A 240 -11.91 -4.05 16.40
C VAL A 240 -10.76 -3.53 15.53
N PRO A 241 -10.94 -2.47 14.72
CA PRO A 241 -9.84 -1.84 14.00
C PRO A 241 -8.71 -1.41 14.95
N ALA A 242 -7.48 -1.40 14.46
CA ALA A 242 -6.35 -0.85 15.20
C ALA A 242 -6.61 0.62 15.56
N GLY A 243 -6.32 1.01 16.79
CA GLY A 243 -6.58 2.39 17.24
C GLY A 243 -6.68 2.55 18.74
N HIS A 244 -7.00 3.77 19.15
CA HIS A 244 -7.16 4.16 20.55
C HIS A 244 -8.64 4.13 20.95
N TYR A 245 -8.94 3.46 22.06
CA TYR A 245 -10.30 3.25 22.54
C TYR A 245 -10.43 3.58 24.02
N GLU A 246 -11.58 4.15 24.42
CA GLU A 246 -11.98 4.16 25.83
C GLU A 246 -12.75 2.87 26.14
N VAL A 247 -12.28 2.11 27.14
CA VAL A 247 -12.89 0.83 27.52
C VAL A 247 -13.93 1.06 28.61
N ARG A 248 -15.15 0.59 28.36
CA ARG A 248 -16.28 0.68 29.29
C ARG A 248 -16.86 -0.68 29.58
N VAL A 249 -17.31 -0.88 30.80
CA VAL A 249 -17.96 -2.13 31.21
C VAL A 249 -19.27 -1.83 31.92
N SER A 250 -20.31 -2.58 31.59
CA SER A 250 -21.58 -2.54 32.33
C SER A 250 -22.03 -3.95 32.65
N THR A 251 -22.36 -4.21 33.91
CA THR A 251 -22.90 -5.49 34.37
C THR A 251 -23.92 -5.24 35.48
N HIS A 252 -25.03 -5.98 35.47
CA HIS A 252 -26.06 -5.87 36.53
C HIS A 252 -25.53 -6.24 37.92
N GLN A 253 -24.44 -7.01 38.00
CA GLN A 253 -23.79 -7.36 39.26
C GLN A 253 -23.17 -6.14 39.95
N TRP A 254 -22.77 -5.12 39.19
CA TRP A 254 -22.11 -3.90 39.67
C TRP A 254 -23.04 -2.69 39.57
N HIS A 255 -23.30 -2.02 40.72
CA HIS A 255 -24.19 -0.85 40.82
C HIS A 255 -25.46 -0.91 39.94
N ALA A 256 -26.14 -2.07 39.93
CA ALA A 256 -27.37 -2.31 39.16
C ALA A 256 -27.25 -2.06 37.65
N GLY A 257 -26.06 -2.20 37.06
CA GLY A 257 -25.81 -2.01 35.63
C GLY A 257 -25.20 -0.66 35.26
N ALA A 258 -24.74 0.13 36.24
CA ALA A 258 -24.00 1.36 35.93
C ALA A 258 -22.75 1.07 35.10
N THR A 259 -22.35 2.02 34.27
CA THR A 259 -21.14 1.92 33.45
C THR A 259 -19.91 2.26 34.28
N TYR A 260 -18.92 1.39 34.23
CA TYR A 260 -17.58 1.58 34.76
C TYR A 260 -16.63 1.96 33.61
N GLU A 261 -15.92 3.06 33.75
CA GLU A 261 -14.90 3.51 32.80
C GLU A 261 -13.57 2.85 33.20
N ALA A 262 -13.14 1.84 32.45
CA ALA A 262 -11.90 1.12 32.71
C ALA A 262 -10.65 1.89 32.25
N GLY A 263 -10.85 2.92 31.42
CA GLY A 263 -9.80 3.79 30.92
C GLY A 263 -9.41 3.51 29.46
N PRO A 264 -8.43 4.25 28.94
CA PRO A 264 -8.00 4.15 27.56
C PRO A 264 -7.16 2.90 27.28
N PHE A 265 -7.25 2.38 26.06
CA PHE A 265 -6.47 1.26 25.57
C PHE A 265 -6.14 1.39 24.08
N ASP A 266 -4.89 1.07 23.73
CA ASP A 266 -4.42 1.02 22.35
C ASP A 266 -4.51 -0.42 21.83
N VAL A 267 -5.28 -0.63 20.76
CA VAL A 267 -5.38 -1.91 20.07
C VAL A 267 -4.39 -1.92 18.90
N PRO A 268 -3.27 -2.65 19.00
CA PRO A 268 -2.41 -2.93 17.86
C PRO A 268 -3.13 -3.84 16.85
N GLY A 269 -3.06 -3.46 15.57
CA GLY A 269 -3.55 -4.32 14.49
C GLY A 269 -2.66 -5.54 14.31
N GLY A 270 -3.23 -6.70 14.01
CA GLY A 270 -2.50 -7.95 13.80
C GLY A 270 -2.28 -8.75 15.07
N GLU A 271 -2.63 -8.20 16.22
CA GLU A 271 -2.27 -8.74 17.52
C GLU A 271 -3.47 -9.12 18.37
N LEU A 272 -3.27 -10.14 19.21
CA LEU A 272 -4.16 -10.47 20.30
C LEU A 272 -3.75 -9.65 21.53
N SER A 273 -4.60 -8.72 21.92
CA SER A 273 -4.46 -7.92 23.13
C SER A 273 -5.24 -8.56 24.28
N VAL A 274 -4.59 -8.71 25.43
CA VAL A 274 -5.24 -9.22 26.65
C VAL A 274 -5.43 -8.09 27.64
N ILE A 275 -6.69 -7.80 27.98
CA ILE A 275 -7.07 -6.77 28.96
C ILE A 275 -7.95 -7.40 30.02
N ASN A 276 -7.43 -7.59 31.22
CA ASN A 276 -8.29 -7.95 32.35
C ASN A 276 -8.83 -6.67 32.99
N ILE A 277 -10.15 -6.61 33.21
CA ILE A 277 -10.83 -5.44 33.74
C ILE A 277 -11.27 -5.72 35.17
N PRO A 278 -10.47 -5.32 36.18
CA PRO A 278 -10.90 -5.35 37.56
C PRO A 278 -11.83 -4.16 37.84
N MET A 279 -13.10 -4.46 38.07
CA MET A 279 -14.07 -3.49 38.58
C MET A 279 -13.95 -3.43 40.11
N PRO A 280 -13.91 -2.24 40.73
CA PRO A 280 -13.92 -2.12 42.18
C PRO A 280 -15.24 -2.66 42.74
N ALA A 281 -15.21 -3.39 43.85
CA ALA A 281 -16.44 -3.76 44.54
C ALA A 281 -17.17 -2.54 45.11
N ARG A 282 -18.42 -2.79 45.49
CA ARG A 282 -19.36 -1.80 46.05
C ARG A 282 -18.83 -1.14 47.32
#